data_AF-A0A8T5FBX1-F1
#
_entry.id   AF-A0A8T5FBX1-F1
#
_cell.length_a   1.000
_cell.length_b   1.000
_cell.length_c   1.000
_cell.angle_alpha   90.00
_cell.angle_beta   90.00
_cell.angle_gamma   90.00
#
_symmetry.space_group_name_H-M   'P 1'
#
loop_
_entity.id
_entity.type
_entity.pdbx_description
1 polymer ?
#
loop_
_entity_poly.entity_id
_entity_poly.type
_entity_poly.pdbx_seq_one_letter_code
_entity_poly.pdbx_strand_id
1 'polypeptide(L)'
;MPLDPNYEKWLYDNKHPRYARSILTRSPRVSNQIFSDEFVLRTNNREKQNDMRAMGNLCRYHDIKYDSDLHEQFTAWLKKKEIKWNVTINGNNYHIASQIPLENVLSSIDSLPEKYKIFGLFVLTTGLRTEESIVAYNNHSKICHDGVMELFWDRKTKKTNAVFCHPEIHDKITSTVNKSGIKRHMKSSILGCELRYLRKLNYTINATKIDPLLAEFMQGRRGNVSQRHYFLPLMSNNQKKWIRIWNKIISK
;
A
#
# COMPACT_ATOMS: atom_id res chain seq x y z
N MET A 1 12.28 26.15 18.59
CA MET A 1 11.80 24.83 18.06
C MET A 1 12.79 24.17 17.11
N PRO A 2 13.12 24.72 15.93
CA PRO A 2 13.99 24.02 14.96
C PRO A 2 15.47 23.96 15.39
N LEU A 3 15.89 24.84 16.30
CA LEU A 3 17.23 24.90 16.88
C LEU A 3 17.32 24.18 18.25
N ASP A 4 16.28 23.42 18.61
CA ASP A 4 16.29 22.65 19.85
C ASP A 4 17.18 21.40 19.68
N PRO A 5 18.23 21.21 20.50
CA PRO A 5 19.08 20.02 20.40
C PRO A 5 18.31 18.70 20.56
N ASN A 6 17.21 18.72 21.31
CA ASN A 6 16.36 17.55 21.51
C ASN A 6 15.46 17.26 20.29
N TYR A 7 15.24 18.22 19.39
CA TYR A 7 14.49 18.02 18.15
C TYR A 7 15.30 17.19 17.14
N GLU A 8 16.59 17.48 17.01
CA GLU A 8 17.49 16.69 16.16
C GLU A 8 17.55 15.24 16.64
N LYS A 9 17.81 15.04 17.93
CA LYS A 9 17.82 13.71 18.54
C LYS A 9 16.51 12.96 18.26
N TRP A 10 15.37 13.58 18.54
CA TRP A 10 14.06 13.00 18.28
C TRP A 10 13.86 12.60 16.81
N LEU A 11 14.30 13.43 15.86
CA LEU A 11 14.20 13.12 14.43
C LEU A 11 15.00 11.88 14.05
N TYR A 12 16.25 11.78 14.49
CA TYR A 12 17.13 10.65 14.16
C TYR A 12 16.70 9.35 14.87
N ASP A 13 16.17 9.44 16.08
CA ASP A 13 15.66 8.27 16.81
C ASP A 13 14.38 7.70 16.17
N ASN A 14 13.58 8.55 15.52
CA ASN A 14 12.25 8.16 15.02
C ASN A 14 12.15 8.03 13.49
N LYS A 15 13.19 8.36 12.73
CA LYS A 15 13.13 8.42 11.25
C LYS A 15 14.43 7.94 10.62
N HIS A 16 14.36 7.51 9.36
CA HIS A 16 15.55 7.12 8.61
C HIS A 16 16.56 8.29 8.50
N PRO A 17 17.88 8.09 8.71
CA PRO A 17 18.86 9.18 8.82
C PRO A 17 18.86 10.19 7.67
N ARG A 18 18.77 9.70 6.42
CA ARG A 18 18.67 10.59 5.23
C ARG A 18 17.42 11.47 5.23
N TYR A 19 16.30 10.94 5.73
CA TYR A 19 15.05 11.69 5.84
C TYR A 19 15.13 12.69 6.99
N ALA A 20 15.62 12.26 8.15
CA ALA A 20 15.84 13.12 9.33
C ALA A 20 16.71 14.34 8.98
N ARG A 21 17.85 14.12 8.31
CA ARG A 21 18.72 15.20 7.82
C ARG A 21 17.99 16.18 6.92
N SER A 22 17.26 15.69 5.92
CA SER A 22 16.50 16.53 4.99
C SER A 22 15.44 17.39 5.67
N ILE A 23 14.77 16.84 6.69
CA ILE A 23 13.81 17.59 7.51
C ILE A 23 14.54 18.66 8.34
N LEU A 24 15.59 18.26 9.06
CA LEU A 24 16.36 19.14 9.94
C LEU A 24 16.90 20.37 9.20
N THR A 25 17.45 20.19 8.00
CA THR A 25 17.99 21.31 7.20
C THR A 25 16.91 22.32 6.78
N ARG A 26 15.65 21.87 6.63
CA ARG A 26 14.53 22.73 6.21
C ARG A 26 13.82 23.39 7.39
N SER A 27 13.82 22.74 8.55
CA SER A 27 13.07 23.17 9.73
C SER A 27 13.29 24.63 10.15
N PRO A 28 14.52 25.20 10.15
CA PRO A 28 14.73 26.61 10.48
C PRO A 28 14.02 27.58 9.53
N ARG A 29 14.01 27.27 8.22
CA ARG A 29 13.37 28.12 7.21
C ARG A 29 11.85 28.09 7.33
N VAL A 30 11.28 26.94 7.68
CA VAL A 30 9.83 26.73 7.61
C VAL A 30 9.10 27.00 8.93
N SER A 31 9.80 27.16 10.06
CA SER A 31 9.16 27.37 11.36
C SER A 31 8.26 28.60 11.39
N ASN A 32 8.68 29.67 10.73
CA ASN A 32 7.94 30.94 10.68
C ASN A 32 6.84 30.94 9.60
N GLN A 33 6.77 29.87 8.80
CA GLN A 33 5.76 29.71 7.75
C GLN A 33 4.58 28.83 8.21
N ILE A 34 4.64 28.28 9.43
CA ILE A 34 3.51 27.54 10.02
C ILE A 34 2.39 28.55 10.28
N PHE A 35 1.19 28.27 9.76
CA PHE A 35 0.01 29.15 9.82
C PHE A 35 0.11 30.46 9.04
N SER A 36 1.13 30.67 8.21
CA SER A 36 1.28 31.93 7.46
C SER A 36 0.49 31.95 6.15
N ASP A 37 -0.11 33.09 5.81
CA ASP A 37 -0.76 33.28 4.51
C ASP A 37 0.24 33.28 3.36
N GLU A 38 1.49 33.73 3.60
CA GLU A 38 2.59 33.61 2.64
C GLU A 38 2.76 32.15 2.18
N PHE A 39 2.70 31.19 3.12
CA PHE A 39 2.80 29.78 2.78
C PHE A 39 1.60 29.29 1.95
N VAL A 40 0.39 29.79 2.24
CA VAL A 40 -0.82 29.46 1.49
C VAL A 40 -0.66 29.86 0.02
N LEU A 41 -0.16 31.07 -0.24
CA LEU A 41 -0.01 31.64 -1.57
C LEU A 41 1.09 30.97 -2.42
N ARG A 42 2.03 30.24 -1.81
CA ARG A 42 3.08 29.52 -2.57
C ARG A 42 2.51 28.49 -3.53
N THR A 43 3.11 28.37 -4.72
CA THR A 43 2.75 27.33 -5.70
C THR A 43 2.90 25.93 -5.10
N ASN A 44 1.95 25.03 -5.41
CA ASN A 44 1.95 23.65 -4.90
C ASN A 44 2.97 22.73 -5.62
N ASN A 45 4.25 23.00 -5.43
CA ASN A 45 5.35 22.26 -6.02
C ASN A 45 6.02 21.31 -5.01
N ARG A 46 7.01 20.52 -5.49
CA ARG A 46 7.78 19.58 -4.65
C ARG A 46 8.43 20.26 -3.44
N GLU A 47 8.87 21.51 -3.58
CA GLU A 47 9.49 22.28 -2.50
C GLU A 47 8.48 22.64 -1.41
N LYS A 48 7.29 23.16 -1.77
CA LYS A 48 6.20 23.40 -0.82
C LYS A 48 5.85 22.14 -0.04
N GLN A 49 5.84 20.99 -0.72
CA GLN A 49 5.55 19.70 -0.10
C GLN A 49 6.62 19.21 0.87
N ASN A 50 7.89 19.42 0.54
CA ASN A 50 8.99 19.12 1.45
C ASN A 50 8.94 20.04 2.68
N ASP A 51 8.59 21.31 2.48
CA ASP A 51 8.43 22.28 3.55
C ASP A 51 7.24 21.92 4.46
N MET A 52 6.10 21.50 3.89
CA MET A 52 4.97 20.95 4.67
C MET A 52 5.39 19.76 5.53
N ARG A 53 6.24 18.85 5.01
CA ARG A 53 6.75 17.70 5.80
C ARG A 53 7.59 18.17 6.97
N ALA A 54 8.44 19.18 6.77
CA ALA A 54 9.25 19.74 7.83
C ALA A 54 8.38 20.43 8.91
N MET A 55 7.41 21.24 8.50
CA MET A 55 6.42 21.86 9.40
C MET A 55 5.66 20.82 10.22
N GLY A 56 5.13 19.76 9.58
CA GLY A 56 4.39 18.72 10.27
C GLY A 56 5.23 17.96 11.31
N ASN A 57 6.52 17.75 11.06
CA ASN A 57 7.42 17.16 12.05
C ASN A 57 7.76 18.14 13.19
N LEU A 58 7.88 19.44 12.91
CA LEU A 58 8.04 20.46 13.95
C LEU A 58 6.82 20.50 14.87
N CYS A 59 5.60 20.52 14.32
CA CYS A 59 4.39 20.52 15.14
C CYS A 59 4.27 19.25 15.99
N ARG A 60 4.59 18.07 15.45
CA ARG A 60 4.59 16.82 16.23
C ARG A 60 5.58 16.84 17.37
N TYR A 61 6.76 17.39 17.12
CA TYR A 61 7.77 17.51 18.16
C TYR A 61 7.32 18.49 19.25
N HIS A 62 6.69 19.61 18.87
CA HIS A 62 6.09 20.55 19.81
C HIS A 62 5.06 19.86 20.71
N ASP A 63 4.15 19.08 20.12
CA ASP A 63 3.11 18.35 20.86
C ASP A 63 3.71 17.39 21.88
N ILE A 64 4.74 16.64 21.51
CA ILE A 64 5.41 15.72 22.43
C ILE A 64 6.13 16.49 23.55
N LYS A 65 6.76 17.62 23.23
CA LYS A 65 7.59 18.36 24.19
C LYS A 65 6.76 19.16 25.20
N TYR A 66 5.64 19.73 24.75
CA TYR A 66 4.85 20.68 25.51
C TYR A 66 3.42 20.19 25.81
N ASP A 67 3.11 18.93 25.50
CA ASP A 67 1.77 18.34 25.65
C ASP A 67 0.68 19.20 25.00
N SER A 68 0.88 19.51 23.71
CA SER A 68 -0.01 20.37 22.92
C SER A 68 -0.68 19.63 21.76
N ASP A 69 -1.57 20.34 21.05
CA ASP A 69 -2.33 19.88 19.89
C ASP A 69 -1.96 20.62 18.58
N LEU A 70 -0.78 21.23 18.53
CA LEU A 70 -0.29 22.07 17.42
C LEU A 70 -0.27 21.32 16.09
N HIS A 71 0.07 20.03 16.07
CA HIS A 71 0.01 19.24 14.83
C HIS A 71 -1.42 19.03 14.36
N GLU A 72 -2.37 18.83 15.27
CA GLU A 72 -3.79 18.72 14.91
C GLU A 72 -4.29 20.04 14.33
N GLN A 73 -4.03 21.16 15.01
CA GLN A 73 -4.35 22.50 14.52
C GLN A 73 -3.72 22.77 13.15
N PHE A 74 -2.46 22.38 12.94
CA PHE A 74 -1.78 22.51 11.65
C PHE A 74 -2.49 21.71 10.55
N THR A 75 -2.88 20.46 10.82
CA THR A 75 -3.60 19.65 9.82
C THR A 75 -5.00 20.20 9.51
N ALA A 76 -5.70 20.71 10.52
CA ALA A 76 -7.00 21.36 10.33
C ALA A 76 -6.86 22.66 9.50
N TRP A 77 -5.83 23.45 9.77
CA TRP A 77 -5.51 24.66 9.00
C TRP A 77 -5.18 24.36 7.53
N LEU A 78 -4.34 23.36 7.26
CA LEU A 78 -4.06 22.92 5.89
C LEU A 78 -5.35 22.54 5.15
N LYS A 79 -6.28 21.84 5.83
CA LYS A 79 -7.58 21.47 5.27
C LYS A 79 -8.46 22.69 5.00
N LYS A 80 -8.52 23.64 5.94
CA LYS A 80 -9.28 24.90 5.80
C LYS A 80 -8.76 25.77 4.65
N LYS A 81 -7.45 25.79 4.43
CA LYS A 81 -6.79 26.52 3.34
C LYS A 81 -6.68 25.70 2.04
N GLU A 82 -7.34 24.53 1.98
CA GLU A 82 -7.35 23.61 0.85
C GLU A 82 -5.96 23.17 0.34
N ILE A 83 -4.94 23.22 1.21
CA ILE A 83 -3.57 22.81 0.89
C ILE A 83 -3.50 21.28 0.94
N LYS A 84 -3.54 20.66 -0.23
CA LYS A 84 -3.40 19.21 -0.37
C LYS A 84 -1.93 18.83 -0.32
N TRP A 85 -1.60 17.78 0.45
CA TRP A 85 -0.38 17.01 0.19
C TRP A 85 -0.41 16.59 -1.27
N ASN A 86 0.71 16.72 -2.00
CA ASN A 86 0.81 16.18 -3.35
C ASN A 86 0.64 14.67 -3.24
N VAL A 87 -0.60 14.24 -3.40
CA VAL A 87 -0.92 13.02 -4.09
C VAL A 87 -0.38 13.32 -5.48
N THR A 88 0.77 12.75 -5.85
CA THR A 88 1.12 12.65 -7.26
C THR A 88 -0.15 12.21 -7.94
N ILE A 89 -0.74 13.05 -8.79
CA ILE A 89 -1.97 12.72 -9.49
C ILE A 89 -1.55 11.65 -10.49
N ASN A 90 -1.43 10.42 -10.00
CA ASN A 90 -1.46 9.20 -10.78
C ASN A 90 -2.90 8.97 -11.29
N GLY A 91 -3.70 10.05 -11.42
CA GLY A 91 -5.04 10.03 -11.98
C GLY A 91 -5.03 9.46 -13.39
N ASN A 92 -3.96 9.71 -14.15
CA ASN A 92 -3.77 9.07 -15.44
C ASN A 92 -3.58 7.56 -15.30
N ASN A 93 -2.75 7.07 -14.37
CA ASN A 93 -2.53 5.62 -14.22
C ASN A 93 -3.80 4.85 -13.85
N TYR A 94 -4.68 5.40 -13.02
CA TYR A 94 -5.92 4.69 -12.65
C TYR A 94 -6.92 4.62 -13.80
N HIS A 95 -7.10 5.72 -14.53
CA HIS A 95 -7.98 5.79 -15.68
C HIS A 95 -7.44 4.93 -16.84
N ILE A 96 -6.15 5.07 -17.16
CA ILE A 96 -5.45 4.25 -18.14
C ILE A 96 -5.54 2.77 -17.74
N ALA A 97 -5.23 2.42 -16.48
CA ALA A 97 -5.30 1.03 -16.05
C ALA A 97 -6.71 0.44 -16.17
N SER A 98 -7.78 1.20 -15.89
CA SER A 98 -9.16 0.73 -16.09
C SER A 98 -9.53 0.43 -17.55
N GLN A 99 -8.76 0.94 -18.50
CA GLN A 99 -8.93 0.67 -19.93
C GLN A 99 -8.04 -0.47 -20.43
N ILE A 100 -7.08 -0.96 -19.62
CA ILE A 100 -6.17 -2.05 -20.01
C ILE A 100 -6.90 -3.39 -19.86
N PRO A 101 -7.02 -4.19 -20.95
CA PRO A 101 -7.52 -5.55 -20.89
C PRO A 101 -6.68 -6.44 -19.96
N LEU A 102 -7.32 -7.41 -19.30
CA LEU A 102 -6.64 -8.34 -18.39
C LEU A 102 -5.49 -9.08 -19.10
N GLU A 103 -5.69 -9.43 -20.37
CA GLU A 103 -4.73 -10.10 -21.24
C GLU A 103 -3.44 -9.29 -21.38
N ASN A 104 -3.54 -7.98 -21.58
CA ASN A 104 -2.36 -7.10 -21.68
C ASN A 104 -1.59 -7.02 -20.36
N VAL A 105 -2.30 -7.06 -19.23
CA VAL A 105 -1.67 -7.12 -17.90
C VAL A 105 -0.94 -8.44 -17.71
N LEU A 106 -1.53 -9.57 -18.12
CA LEU A 106 -0.90 -10.89 -18.06
C LEU A 106 0.36 -10.95 -18.93
N SER A 107 0.28 -10.53 -20.19
CA SER A 107 1.46 -10.45 -21.08
C SER A 107 2.58 -9.60 -20.48
N SER A 108 2.23 -8.49 -19.82
CA SER A 108 3.20 -7.64 -19.13
C SER A 108 3.85 -8.37 -17.95
N ILE A 109 3.07 -9.13 -17.16
CA ILE A 109 3.59 -9.98 -16.07
C ILE A 109 4.51 -11.08 -16.63
N ASP A 110 4.16 -11.67 -17.77
CA ASP A 110 4.94 -12.75 -18.39
C ASP A 110 6.30 -12.29 -18.91
N SER A 111 6.43 -11.02 -19.28
CA SER A 111 7.71 -10.41 -19.68
C SER A 111 8.67 -10.13 -18.52
N LEU A 112 8.22 -10.29 -17.27
CA LEU A 112 9.06 -10.05 -16.10
C LEU A 112 10.08 -11.18 -15.90
N PRO A 113 11.22 -10.93 -15.24
CA PRO A 113 12.09 -12.00 -14.79
C PRO A 113 11.30 -12.99 -13.91
N GLU A 114 11.56 -14.29 -14.04
CA GLU A 114 10.75 -15.38 -13.50
C GLU A 114 10.26 -15.16 -12.05
N LYS A 115 11.19 -14.74 -11.18
CA LYS A 115 10.89 -14.37 -9.79
C LYS A 115 9.78 -13.31 -9.64
N TYR A 116 9.83 -12.25 -10.44
CA TYR A 116 8.85 -11.17 -10.41
C TYR A 116 7.59 -11.48 -11.21
N LYS A 117 7.68 -12.37 -12.21
CA LYS A 117 6.52 -12.97 -12.87
C LYS A 117 5.67 -13.74 -11.86
N ILE A 118 6.28 -14.69 -11.13
CA ILE A 118 5.60 -15.48 -10.09
C ILE A 118 5.01 -14.56 -9.00
N PHE A 119 5.78 -13.57 -8.55
CA PHE A 119 5.28 -12.58 -7.58
C PHE A 119 4.12 -11.74 -8.14
N GLY A 120 4.16 -11.34 -9.42
CA GLY A 120 3.07 -10.61 -10.08
C GLY A 120 1.78 -11.42 -10.13
N LEU A 121 1.86 -12.69 -10.52
CA LEU A 121 0.73 -13.62 -10.49
C LEU A 121 0.22 -13.85 -9.07
N PHE A 122 1.12 -13.93 -8.08
CA PHE A 122 0.75 -14.03 -6.66
C PHE A 122 -0.03 -12.79 -6.19
N VAL A 123 0.42 -11.58 -6.51
CA VAL A 123 -0.31 -10.35 -6.18
C VAL A 123 -1.68 -10.31 -6.86
N LEU A 124 -1.74 -10.71 -8.13
CA LEU A 124 -2.98 -10.74 -8.91
C LEU A 124 -4.01 -11.75 -8.36
N THR A 125 -3.58 -12.93 -7.93
CA THR A 125 -4.47 -13.98 -7.40
C THR A 125 -4.87 -13.77 -5.94
N THR A 126 -3.98 -13.23 -5.11
CA THR A 126 -4.27 -12.97 -3.69
C THR A 126 -4.96 -11.64 -3.45
N GLY A 127 -4.73 -10.66 -4.33
CA GLY A 127 -5.25 -9.29 -4.18
C GLY A 127 -4.70 -8.56 -2.95
N LEU A 128 -3.59 -8.99 -2.37
CA LEU A 128 -2.93 -8.33 -1.24
C LEU A 128 -2.31 -6.98 -1.66
N ARG A 129 -2.13 -6.06 -0.70
CA ARG A 129 -1.35 -4.83 -0.97
C ARG A 129 0.11 -5.21 -1.10
N THR A 130 0.89 -4.41 -1.84
CA THR A 130 2.33 -4.64 -2.06
C THR A 130 3.10 -5.10 -0.81
N GLU A 131 2.93 -4.40 0.31
CA GLU A 131 3.61 -4.74 1.58
C GLU A 131 3.13 -6.06 2.18
N GLU A 132 1.81 -6.30 2.17
CA GLU A 132 1.20 -7.55 2.63
C GLU A 132 1.63 -8.71 1.73
N SER A 133 1.66 -8.50 0.41
CA SER A 133 2.09 -9.47 -0.58
C SER A 133 3.54 -9.88 -0.40
N ILE A 134 4.45 -8.93 -0.13
CA ILE A 134 5.86 -9.25 0.12
C ILE A 134 6.00 -10.19 1.32
N VAL A 135 5.32 -9.87 2.42
CA VAL A 135 5.41 -10.70 3.63
C VAL A 135 4.76 -12.05 3.40
N ALA A 136 3.56 -12.09 2.81
CA ALA A 136 2.86 -13.34 2.55
C ALA A 136 3.62 -14.24 1.57
N TYR A 137 4.14 -13.69 0.48
CA TYR A 137 4.93 -14.42 -0.52
C TYR A 137 6.19 -15.03 0.09
N ASN A 138 6.94 -14.24 0.87
CA ASN A 138 8.18 -14.71 1.50
C ASN A 138 7.95 -15.73 2.62
N ASN A 139 6.73 -15.83 3.17
CA ASN A 139 6.36 -16.75 4.24
C ASN A 139 5.24 -17.72 3.86
N HIS A 140 4.97 -17.89 2.56
CA HIS A 140 3.76 -18.57 2.05
C HIS A 140 3.61 -19.99 2.61
N SER A 141 4.70 -20.76 2.71
CA SER A 141 4.71 -22.13 3.22
C SER A 141 4.35 -22.23 4.71
N LYS A 142 4.57 -21.17 5.49
CA LYS A 142 4.27 -21.15 6.93
C LYS A 142 2.84 -20.75 7.26
N ILE A 143 2.19 -20.01 6.35
CA ILE A 143 0.90 -19.35 6.60
C ILE A 143 -0.23 -19.88 5.71
N CYS A 144 0.12 -20.69 4.71
CA CYS A 144 -0.84 -21.35 3.84
C CYS A 144 -1.25 -22.69 4.46
N HIS A 145 -2.55 -22.84 4.68
CA HIS A 145 -3.18 -24.07 5.13
C HIS A 145 -4.23 -24.45 4.09
N ASP A 146 -3.99 -25.57 3.40
CA ASP A 146 -4.87 -26.13 2.36
C ASP A 146 -5.33 -25.08 1.35
N GLY A 147 -4.40 -24.29 0.81
CA GLY A 147 -4.67 -23.29 -0.22
C GLY A 147 -5.43 -22.04 0.26
N VAL A 148 -5.47 -21.80 1.57
CA VAL A 148 -5.88 -20.53 2.18
C VAL A 148 -4.74 -19.99 3.02
N MET A 149 -4.34 -18.74 2.77
CA MET A 149 -3.36 -18.04 3.61
C MET A 149 -4.08 -17.20 4.65
N GLU A 150 -3.91 -17.55 5.92
CA GLU A 150 -4.44 -16.79 7.04
C GLU A 150 -3.44 -15.69 7.44
N LEU A 151 -3.89 -14.46 7.29
CA LEU A 151 -3.06 -13.26 7.29
C LEU A 151 -3.71 -12.26 8.23
N PHE A 152 -3.34 -12.24 9.51
CA PHE A 152 -3.94 -11.33 10.49
C PHE A 152 -3.24 -9.97 10.47
N TRP A 153 -3.76 -9.05 9.65
CA TRP A 153 -3.24 -7.69 9.59
C TRP A 153 -4.24 -6.71 10.18
N ASP A 154 -4.04 -6.29 11.43
CA ASP A 154 -4.84 -5.21 12.01
C ASP A 154 -4.25 -3.85 11.64
N ARG A 155 -4.81 -3.21 10.61
CA ARG A 155 -4.54 -1.81 10.32
C ARG A 155 -5.76 -0.97 10.72
N LYS A 156 -5.51 0.25 11.19
CA LYS A 156 -6.54 1.24 11.58
C LYS A 156 -7.71 1.38 10.59
N THR A 157 -7.50 1.10 9.30
CA THR A 157 -8.52 1.22 8.25
C THR A 157 -8.91 -0.07 7.56
N LYS A 158 -8.19 -1.20 7.73
CA LYS A 158 -8.48 -2.49 7.08
C LYS A 158 -7.97 -3.67 7.90
N LYS A 159 -8.80 -4.71 7.99
CA LYS A 159 -8.48 -6.00 8.62
C LYS A 159 -8.54 -7.07 7.55
N THR A 160 -7.44 -7.30 6.83
CA THR A 160 -7.35 -8.52 6.00
C THR A 160 -7.09 -9.66 6.96
N ASN A 161 -7.83 -10.76 6.82
CA ASN A 161 -7.73 -11.93 7.71
C ASN A 161 -7.33 -13.20 6.97
N ALA A 162 -7.78 -13.40 5.74
CA ALA A 162 -7.38 -14.54 4.92
C ALA A 162 -7.56 -14.25 3.42
N VAL A 163 -6.77 -14.93 2.59
CA VAL A 163 -6.85 -14.89 1.12
C VAL A 163 -6.60 -16.29 0.56
N PHE A 164 -7.12 -16.57 -0.64
CA PHE A 164 -6.78 -17.82 -1.33
C PHE A 164 -5.31 -17.84 -1.74
N CYS A 165 -4.74 -19.05 -1.77
CA CYS A 165 -3.42 -19.34 -2.28
C CYS A 165 -3.54 -20.29 -3.46
N HIS A 166 -3.09 -19.86 -4.64
CA HIS A 166 -3.18 -20.69 -5.84
C HIS A 166 -2.13 -21.81 -5.80
N PRO A 167 -2.49 -23.09 -5.97
CA PRO A 167 -1.53 -24.21 -5.86
C PRO A 167 -0.38 -24.05 -6.85
N GLU A 168 -0.67 -23.84 -8.14
CA GLU A 168 0.39 -23.68 -9.15
C GLU A 168 1.34 -22.49 -8.89
N ILE A 169 0.86 -21.42 -8.24
CA ILE A 169 1.72 -20.30 -7.90
C ILE A 169 2.52 -20.65 -6.66
N HIS A 170 1.87 -21.22 -5.63
CA HIS A 170 2.48 -21.65 -4.37
C HIS A 170 3.71 -22.52 -4.65
N ASP A 171 3.56 -23.53 -5.49
CA ASP A 171 4.62 -24.49 -5.80
C ASP A 171 5.78 -23.86 -6.59
N LYS A 172 5.52 -22.76 -7.32
CA LYS A 172 6.55 -22.01 -8.05
C LYS A 172 7.34 -21.05 -7.15
N ILE A 173 6.92 -20.78 -5.92
CA ILE A 173 7.63 -19.84 -5.03
C ILE A 173 8.90 -20.48 -4.46
N THR A 174 10.00 -20.32 -5.17
CA THR A 174 11.32 -20.86 -4.78
C THR A 174 12.28 -19.81 -4.21
N SER A 175 11.90 -18.52 -4.20
CA SER A 175 12.77 -17.43 -3.73
C SER A 175 11.99 -16.31 -3.05
N THR A 176 12.68 -15.44 -2.32
CA THR A 176 12.07 -14.29 -1.62
C THR A 176 12.24 -12.97 -2.37
N VAL A 177 11.24 -12.10 -2.38
CA VAL A 177 11.32 -10.75 -2.97
C VAL A 177 11.55 -9.67 -1.91
N ASN A 178 12.04 -8.50 -2.34
CA ASN A 178 12.17 -7.31 -1.49
C ASN A 178 11.62 -6.06 -2.18
N LYS A 179 11.38 -5.01 -1.39
CA LYS A 179 10.78 -3.74 -1.88
C LYS A 179 11.57 -3.10 -3.01
N SER A 180 12.91 -3.12 -2.91
CA SER A 180 13.79 -2.49 -3.90
C SER A 180 13.73 -3.22 -5.24
N GLY A 181 13.69 -4.55 -5.22
CA GLY A 181 13.50 -5.39 -6.40
C GLY A 181 12.16 -5.13 -7.08
N ILE A 182 11.07 -5.12 -6.31
CA ILE A 182 9.73 -4.82 -6.85
C ILE A 182 9.70 -3.42 -7.48
N LYS A 183 10.23 -2.40 -6.80
CA LYS A 183 10.31 -1.04 -7.37
C LYS A 183 11.14 -0.96 -8.64
N ARG A 184 12.13 -1.84 -8.82
CA ARG A 184 12.98 -1.87 -10.01
C ARG A 184 12.28 -2.56 -11.18
N HIS A 185 11.70 -3.73 -10.94
CA HIS A 185 11.23 -4.64 -12.00
C HIS A 185 9.72 -4.56 -12.27
N MET A 186 8.92 -4.00 -11.36
CA MET A 186 7.45 -3.97 -11.47
C MET A 186 6.91 -2.53 -11.44
N LYS A 187 7.57 -1.64 -12.19
CA LYS A 187 7.12 -0.26 -12.37
C LYS A 187 5.88 -0.23 -13.26
N SER A 188 5.06 0.82 -13.12
CA SER A 188 3.88 1.00 -13.98
C SER A 188 4.22 1.11 -15.46
N SER A 189 5.42 1.60 -15.81
CA SER A 189 5.91 1.64 -17.19
C SER A 189 6.19 0.25 -17.79
N ILE A 190 6.38 -0.77 -16.95
CA ILE A 190 6.63 -2.15 -17.37
C ILE A 190 5.31 -2.93 -17.37
N LEU A 191 4.53 -2.80 -16.29
CA LEU A 191 3.25 -3.50 -16.12
C LEU A 191 2.08 -2.89 -16.92
N GLY A 192 2.27 -1.71 -17.51
CA GLY A 192 1.20 -0.86 -18.03
C GLY A 192 0.28 -0.26 -16.96
N CYS A 193 0.32 -0.76 -15.72
CA CYS A 193 -0.52 -0.33 -14.61
C CYS A 193 0.23 -0.30 -13.28
N GLU A 194 -0.31 0.38 -12.28
CA GLU A 194 0.24 0.27 -10.92
C GLU A 194 0.02 -1.13 -10.36
N LEU A 195 0.96 -1.62 -9.54
CA LEU A 195 0.81 -2.91 -8.87
C LEU A 195 -0.50 -3.01 -8.05
N ARG A 196 -0.98 -1.87 -7.53
CA ARG A 196 -2.27 -1.77 -6.83
C ARG A 196 -3.48 -2.06 -7.74
N TYR A 197 -3.35 -1.93 -9.06
CA TYR A 197 -4.40 -2.27 -10.01
C TYR A 197 -4.65 -3.79 -10.08
N LEU A 198 -3.61 -4.62 -9.91
CA LEU A 198 -3.77 -6.07 -9.82
C LEU A 198 -4.75 -6.48 -8.72
N ARG A 199 -4.71 -5.77 -7.59
CA ARG A 199 -5.66 -5.94 -6.48
C ARG A 199 -7.10 -5.54 -6.86
N LYS A 200 -7.29 -4.56 -7.74
CA LYS A 200 -8.62 -4.20 -8.27
C LYS A 200 -9.14 -5.31 -9.19
N LEU A 201 -8.30 -5.81 -10.10
CA LEU A 201 -8.64 -6.92 -10.98
C LEU A 201 -9.05 -8.16 -10.19
N ASN A 202 -8.26 -8.52 -9.17
CA ASN A 202 -8.58 -9.59 -8.23
C ASN A 202 -9.98 -9.43 -7.61
N TYR A 203 -10.24 -8.24 -7.05
CA TYR A 203 -11.52 -7.95 -6.43
C TYR A 203 -12.66 -8.07 -7.43
N THR A 204 -12.53 -7.49 -8.62
CA THR A 204 -13.56 -7.57 -9.66
C THR A 204 -13.85 -9.01 -10.06
N ILE A 205 -12.82 -9.83 -10.30
CA ILE A 205 -12.98 -11.24 -10.67
C ILE A 205 -13.66 -12.03 -9.56
N ASN A 206 -13.19 -11.90 -8.31
CA ASN A 206 -13.76 -12.64 -7.19
C ASN A 206 -15.18 -12.17 -6.85
N ALA A 207 -15.46 -10.87 -6.90
CA ALA A 207 -16.78 -10.32 -6.61
C ALA A 207 -17.82 -10.71 -7.67
N THR A 208 -17.42 -10.75 -8.94
CA THR A 208 -18.34 -11.07 -10.05
C THR A 208 -18.51 -12.57 -10.25
N LYS A 209 -17.46 -13.38 -10.05
CA LYS A 209 -17.48 -14.79 -10.41
C LYS A 209 -17.49 -15.76 -9.23
N ILE A 210 -17.11 -15.34 -8.02
CA ILE A 210 -17.12 -16.18 -6.83
C ILE A 210 -18.24 -15.76 -5.89
N ASP A 211 -18.02 -14.69 -5.14
CA ASP A 211 -18.92 -14.14 -4.15
C ASP A 211 -18.45 -12.71 -3.76
N PRO A 212 -19.34 -11.70 -3.80
CA PRO A 212 -19.01 -10.32 -3.44
C PRO A 212 -18.54 -10.13 -1.99
N LEU A 213 -19.18 -10.81 -1.02
CA LEU A 213 -18.85 -10.67 0.40
C LEU A 213 -17.48 -11.29 0.70
N LEU A 214 -17.19 -12.43 0.09
CA LEU A 214 -15.89 -13.08 0.16
C LEU A 214 -14.80 -12.19 -0.45
N ALA A 215 -15.08 -11.54 -1.58
CA ALA A 215 -14.15 -10.58 -2.18
C ALA A 215 -13.90 -9.38 -1.25
N GLU A 216 -14.92 -8.85 -0.57
CA GLU A 216 -14.74 -7.77 0.42
C GLU A 216 -13.92 -8.21 1.64
N PHE A 217 -14.16 -9.43 2.13
CA PHE A 217 -13.42 -10.04 3.25
C PHE A 217 -11.94 -10.22 2.90
N MET A 218 -11.61 -10.84 1.76
CA MET A 218 -10.22 -11.01 1.29
C MET A 218 -9.51 -9.67 1.12
N GLN A 219 -10.26 -8.62 0.76
CA GLN A 219 -9.76 -7.27 0.61
C GLN A 219 -9.67 -6.48 1.93
N GLY A 220 -9.95 -7.13 3.07
CA GLY A 220 -9.94 -6.55 4.40
C GLY A 220 -10.90 -5.38 4.59
N ARG A 221 -11.96 -5.33 3.76
CA ARG A 221 -13.07 -4.37 3.89
C ARG A 221 -14.11 -4.85 4.90
N ARG A 222 -14.16 -6.16 5.14
CA ARG A 222 -14.97 -6.85 6.14
C ARG A 222 -14.10 -7.84 6.90
N GLY A 223 -14.63 -8.39 8.00
CA GLY A 223 -13.95 -9.40 8.80
C GLY A 223 -13.33 -8.81 10.06
N ASN A 224 -14.16 -8.60 11.08
CA ASN A 224 -13.63 -8.66 12.45
C ASN A 224 -13.42 -10.14 12.84
N VAL A 225 -12.87 -10.38 14.03
CA VAL A 225 -12.54 -11.75 14.50
C VAL A 225 -13.76 -12.66 14.49
N SER A 226 -14.95 -12.16 14.85
CA SER A 226 -16.18 -12.98 14.86
C SER A 226 -16.64 -13.39 13.47
N GLN A 227 -16.52 -12.51 12.48
CA GLN A 227 -16.87 -12.80 11.09
C GLN A 227 -15.94 -13.83 10.41
N ARG A 228 -14.74 -14.08 10.96
CA ARG A 228 -13.81 -15.10 10.45
C ARG A 228 -14.43 -16.50 10.42
N HIS A 229 -15.15 -16.87 11.48
CA HIS A 229 -15.79 -18.17 11.60
C HIS A 229 -16.85 -18.41 10.51
N TYR A 230 -17.38 -17.33 9.93
CA TYR A 230 -18.28 -17.40 8.79
C TYR A 230 -17.52 -17.49 7.45
N PHE A 231 -16.49 -16.66 7.27
CA PHE A 231 -15.82 -16.55 5.97
C PHE A 231 -14.82 -17.68 5.66
N LEU A 232 -14.15 -18.27 6.65
CA LEU A 232 -13.20 -19.36 6.38
C LEU A 232 -13.87 -20.64 5.83
N PRO A 233 -15.00 -21.12 6.39
CA PRO A 233 -15.75 -22.21 5.76
C PRO A 233 -16.24 -21.83 4.37
N LEU A 234 -16.70 -20.59 4.17
CA LEU A 234 -17.15 -20.11 2.87
C LEU A 234 -16.01 -20.08 1.83
N MET A 235 -14.80 -19.73 2.23
CA MET A 235 -13.60 -19.82 1.39
C MET A 235 -13.34 -21.27 0.99
N SER A 236 -13.31 -22.19 1.95
CA SER A 236 -13.07 -23.62 1.70
C SER A 236 -14.08 -24.19 0.70
N ASN A 237 -15.37 -23.88 0.88
CA ASN A 237 -16.44 -24.31 -0.02
C ASN A 237 -16.30 -23.75 -1.45
N ASN A 238 -15.78 -22.52 -1.59
CA ASN A 238 -15.60 -21.87 -2.89
C ASN A 238 -14.23 -22.12 -3.53
N GLN A 239 -13.31 -22.80 -2.84
CA GLN A 239 -11.92 -22.93 -3.27
C GLN A 239 -11.78 -23.61 -4.64
N LYS A 240 -12.45 -24.75 -4.85
CA LYS A 240 -12.41 -25.47 -6.14
C LYS A 240 -12.92 -24.58 -7.29
N LYS A 241 -13.99 -23.82 -7.04
CA LYS A 241 -14.55 -22.86 -8.00
C LYS A 241 -13.54 -21.75 -8.29
N TRP A 242 -12.89 -21.22 -7.26
CA TRP A 242 -11.85 -20.19 -7.36
C TRP A 242 -10.65 -20.68 -8.18
N ILE A 243 -10.09 -21.85 -7.88
CA ILE A 243 -8.99 -22.46 -8.64
C ILE A 243 -9.38 -22.59 -10.12
N ARG A 244 -10.55 -23.16 -10.41
CA ARG A 244 -11.01 -23.35 -11.81
C ARG A 244 -11.09 -22.03 -12.59
N ILE A 245 -11.49 -20.95 -11.93
CA ILE A 245 -11.59 -19.62 -12.57
C ILE A 245 -10.20 -19.05 -12.80
N TRP A 246 -9.32 -19.15 -11.82
CA TRP A 246 -7.98 -18.58 -11.92
C TRP A 246 -7.07 -19.38 -12.86
N ASN A 247 -7.17 -20.71 -12.93
CA ASN A 247 -6.46 -21.52 -13.95
C ASN A 247 -6.73 -21.02 -15.37
N LYS A 248 -7.98 -20.64 -15.69
CA LYS A 248 -8.33 -20.10 -17.02
C LYS A 248 -7.67 -18.74 -17.31
N ILE A 249 -7.22 -18.04 -16.28
CA ILE A 249 -6.63 -16.70 -16.36
C ILE A 249 -5.11 -16.80 -16.36
N ILE A 250 -4.51 -17.63 -15.50
CA ILE A 250 -3.06 -17.64 -15.26
C ILE A 250 -2.32 -18.82 -15.90
N SER A 251 -3.01 -19.90 -16.27
CA SER A 251 -2.42 -21.13 -16.81
C SER A 251 -2.55 -21.21 -18.34
N LYS A 252 -2.51 -20.04 -19.01
CA LYS A 252 -2.42 -19.97 -20.47
C LYS A 252 -0.99 -20.15 -20.94
#